data_AF-A0A165UCK8-F1
#
_entry.id   AF-A0A165UCK8-F1
#
_cell.length_a   1.000
_cell.length_b   1.000
_cell.length_c   1.000
_cell.angle_alpha   90.00
_cell.angle_beta   90.00
_cell.angle_gamma   90.00
#
_symmetry.space_group_name_H-M   'P 1'
#
loop_
_entity.id
_entity.type
_entity.pdbx_description
1 polymer ?
#
loop_
_entity_poly.entity_id
_entity_poly.type
_entity_poly.pdbx_seq_one_letter_code
_entity_poly.pdbx_strand_id
1 'polypeptide(L)'
;MMFAYSSFTYLSDGQLSYTGMNFGEKGPKGKKAQGTRTRGDVLNDLMAWTQQHNGDTLTFACWQAMDLMHDIRKSETHCFAVTLRKNAVWTNPRAMYSLVDAAVLPLALLSKHYENVANAYDEKPVNVIEEMLVNDRKRRTTEDGALGSVLVMSFELAPDENMTVEEAVAKKSVPVWQPLGLFKEHKKFLSALPDMAHSFWKPCLKNALNGGAYSMKFQPWPATRS
;
A
#
# COMPACT_ATOMS: atom_id res chain seq x y z
N MET A 1 -12.34 14.57 10.30
CA MET A 1 -11.92 15.11 8.99
C MET A 1 -11.49 13.91 8.15
N MET A 2 -12.27 13.55 7.13
CA MET A 2 -12.01 12.37 6.29
C MET A 2 -11.18 12.84 5.09
N PHE A 3 -9.86 12.64 5.14
CA PHE A 3 -8.99 12.93 3.99
C PHE A 3 -9.26 11.86 2.93
N ALA A 4 -9.78 12.25 1.76
CA ALA A 4 -9.94 11.34 0.64
C ALA A 4 -8.54 10.96 0.13
N TYR A 5 -8.16 9.69 0.28
CA TYR A 5 -6.90 9.15 -0.24
C TYR A 5 -7.18 8.50 -1.59
N SER A 6 -6.73 9.13 -2.67
CA SER A 6 -6.77 8.57 -4.01
C SER A 6 -5.67 7.51 -4.15
N SER A 7 -6.08 6.28 -4.47
CA SER A 7 -5.19 5.18 -4.85
C SER A 7 -5.24 5.04 -6.37
N PHE A 8 -4.10 4.79 -7.02
CA PHE A 8 -4.01 4.74 -8.49
C PHE A 8 -3.36 3.44 -8.98
N THR A 9 -3.61 3.08 -10.24
CA THR A 9 -3.00 1.95 -10.94
C THR A 9 -2.79 2.28 -12.41
N TYR A 10 -1.68 1.81 -12.98
CA TYR A 10 -1.36 1.94 -14.40
C TYR A 10 -1.65 0.63 -15.14
N LEU A 11 -2.92 0.35 -15.40
CA LEU A 11 -3.36 -0.77 -16.24
C LEU A 11 -4.44 -0.25 -17.19
N SER A 12 -4.26 -0.44 -18.50
CA SER A 12 -5.31 -0.06 -19.46
C SER A 12 -6.58 -0.87 -19.24
N ASP A 13 -7.76 -0.36 -19.62
CA ASP A 13 -9.05 -1.01 -19.36
C ASP A 13 -9.10 -2.46 -19.87
N GLY A 14 -8.47 -2.72 -21.01
CA GLY A 14 -8.34 -4.06 -21.58
C GLY A 14 -7.48 -5.02 -20.75
N GLN A 15 -6.62 -4.49 -19.86
CA GLN A 15 -5.75 -5.26 -18.98
C GLN A 15 -6.41 -5.70 -17.67
N LEU A 16 -7.42 -4.96 -17.20
CA LEU A 16 -8.14 -5.27 -15.96
C LEU A 16 -8.81 -6.65 -15.98
N SER A 17 -9.17 -7.11 -17.19
CA SER A 17 -9.82 -8.41 -17.43
C SER A 17 -8.88 -9.62 -17.43
N TYR A 18 -7.55 -9.41 -17.40
CA TYR A 18 -6.58 -10.52 -17.35
C TYR A 18 -6.51 -11.13 -15.95
N THR A 19 -6.13 -12.41 -15.89
CA THR A 19 -5.87 -13.15 -14.64
C THR A 19 -4.38 -13.28 -14.31
N GLY A 20 -3.48 -13.00 -15.26
CA GLY A 20 -2.03 -13.02 -15.03
C GLY A 20 -1.63 -11.84 -14.15
N MET A 21 -0.89 -12.08 -13.07
CA MET A 21 -0.57 -11.04 -12.08
C MET A 21 0.85 -10.49 -12.20
N ASN A 22 1.72 -11.17 -12.94
CA ASN A 22 3.10 -10.74 -13.15
C ASN A 22 3.28 -9.95 -14.46
N PHE A 23 4.34 -9.14 -14.52
CA PHE A 23 4.75 -8.48 -15.76
C PHE A 23 5.03 -9.51 -16.87
N GLY A 24 4.57 -9.21 -18.09
CA GLY A 24 4.74 -10.10 -19.24
C GLY A 24 3.75 -11.28 -19.31
N GLU A 25 3.03 -11.60 -18.24
CA GLU A 25 2.01 -12.65 -18.25
C GLU A 25 0.66 -12.13 -18.79
N LYS A 26 0.23 -12.66 -19.93
CA LYS A 26 -1.16 -12.52 -20.43
C LYS A 26 -1.92 -13.80 -20.08
N GLY A 27 -2.56 -13.83 -18.92
CA GLY A 27 -3.50 -14.90 -18.58
C GLY A 27 -4.68 -14.97 -19.57
N PRO A 28 -5.50 -16.03 -19.54
CA PRO A 28 -6.69 -16.11 -20.40
C PRO A 28 -7.62 -14.90 -20.20
N LYS A 29 -8.03 -14.28 -21.32
CA LYS A 29 -9.03 -13.21 -21.39
C LYS A 29 -10.42 -13.87 -21.38
N GLY A 30 -11.31 -13.43 -20.48
CA GLY A 30 -12.75 -13.67 -20.63
C GLY A 30 -13.19 -15.14 -20.56
N LYS A 31 -13.27 -15.65 -19.33
CA LYS A 31 -14.34 -16.49 -18.75
C LYS A 31 -13.78 -16.86 -17.39
N LYS A 32 -14.36 -16.35 -16.30
CA LYS A 32 -13.96 -16.72 -14.93
C LYS A 32 -14.03 -18.25 -14.86
N ALA A 33 -12.90 -18.94 -14.97
CA ALA A 33 -12.83 -20.29 -14.45
C ALA A 33 -13.15 -20.16 -12.96
N GLN A 34 -13.96 -21.05 -12.44
CA GLN A 34 -14.51 -20.92 -11.09
C GLN A 34 -13.34 -20.78 -10.09
N GLY A 35 -13.22 -19.60 -9.47
CA GLY A 35 -12.15 -19.29 -8.51
C GLY A 35 -10.96 -18.45 -9.02
N THR A 36 -10.86 -18.10 -10.31
CA THR A 36 -9.79 -17.20 -10.79
C THR A 36 -10.17 -15.73 -10.64
N ARG A 37 -9.29 -14.92 -10.03
CA ARG A 37 -9.47 -13.47 -9.83
C ARG A 37 -8.83 -12.69 -10.97
N THR A 38 -9.50 -11.64 -11.42
CA THR A 38 -8.97 -10.71 -12.41
C THR A 38 -8.12 -9.63 -11.75
N ARG A 39 -7.27 -8.92 -12.52
CA ARG A 39 -6.55 -7.74 -12.03
C ARG A 39 -7.51 -6.71 -11.44
N GLY A 40 -8.64 -6.48 -12.10
CA GLY A 40 -9.69 -5.57 -11.61
C GLY A 40 -10.28 -5.98 -10.26
N ASP A 41 -10.54 -7.27 -10.04
CA ASP A 41 -11.03 -7.76 -8.73
C ASP A 41 -10.00 -7.48 -7.62
N VAL A 42 -8.71 -7.71 -7.89
CA VAL A 42 -7.61 -7.49 -6.93
C VAL A 42 -7.44 -6.01 -6.61
N LEU A 43 -7.47 -5.14 -7.63
CA LEU A 43 -7.37 -3.70 -7.43
C LEU A 43 -8.51 -3.15 -6.60
N ASN A 44 -9.75 -3.48 -6.93
CA ASN A 44 -10.91 -3.00 -6.19
C ASN A 44 -10.84 -3.40 -4.72
N ASP A 45 -10.46 -4.65 -4.45
CA ASP A 45 -10.32 -5.16 -3.09
C ASP A 45 -9.17 -4.47 -2.33
N LEU A 46 -8.00 -4.32 -2.97
CA LEU A 46 -6.86 -3.62 -2.35
C LEU A 46 -7.17 -2.14 -2.11
N MET A 47 -7.88 -1.46 -3.02
CA MET A 47 -8.32 -0.07 -2.82
C MET A 47 -9.33 0.07 -1.67
N ALA A 48 -10.30 -0.85 -1.57
CA ALA A 48 -11.24 -0.85 -0.44
C ALA A 48 -10.52 -1.11 0.89
N TRP A 49 -9.56 -2.04 0.88
CA TRP A 49 -8.72 -2.35 2.04
C TRP A 49 -7.85 -1.15 2.46
N THR A 50 -7.15 -0.50 1.53
CA THR A 50 -6.29 0.66 1.85
C THR A 50 -7.08 1.80 2.47
N GLN A 51 -8.28 2.10 1.95
CA GLN A 51 -9.13 3.14 2.52
C GLN A 51 -9.44 2.91 4.00
N GLN A 52 -9.60 1.65 4.43
CA GLN A 52 -9.82 1.34 5.84
C GLN A 52 -8.58 1.47 6.72
N HIS A 53 -7.38 1.43 6.15
CA HIS A 53 -6.11 1.38 6.88
C HIS A 53 -5.23 2.62 6.74
N ASN A 54 -5.49 3.48 5.75
CA ASN A 54 -4.64 4.63 5.44
C ASN A 54 -4.52 5.59 6.63
N GLY A 55 -5.63 5.91 7.28
CA GLY A 55 -5.68 6.94 8.33
C GLY A 55 -5.02 6.55 9.65
N ASP A 56 -4.83 5.25 9.91
CA ASP A 56 -4.35 4.75 11.20
C ASP A 56 -3.20 3.74 11.04
N THR A 57 -3.46 2.63 10.37
CA THR A 57 -2.59 1.45 10.34
C THR A 57 -1.37 1.68 9.47
N LEU A 58 -1.59 2.04 8.20
CA LEU A 58 -0.51 2.22 7.23
C LEU A 58 0.28 3.49 7.53
N THR A 59 -0.40 4.57 7.94
CA THR A 59 0.29 5.79 8.38
C THR A 59 1.23 5.49 9.55
N PHE A 60 0.74 4.83 10.61
CA PHE A 60 1.57 4.56 11.80
C PHE A 60 2.71 3.60 11.48
N ALA A 61 2.44 2.56 10.68
CA ALA A 61 3.47 1.65 10.21
C ALA A 61 4.57 2.38 9.44
N CYS A 62 4.23 3.31 8.53
CA CYS A 62 5.22 4.08 7.79
C CYS A 62 6.10 4.95 8.69
N TRP A 63 5.48 5.71 9.61
CA TRP A 63 6.23 6.56 10.54
C TRP A 63 7.27 5.78 11.33
N GLN A 64 6.93 4.57 11.78
CA GLN A 64 7.80 3.73 12.59
C GLN A 64 8.81 2.94 11.74
N ALA A 65 8.36 2.25 10.70
CA ALA A 65 9.21 1.41 9.86
C ALA A 65 10.32 2.24 9.18
N MET A 66 9.98 3.46 8.75
CA MET A 66 10.90 4.35 8.06
C MET A 66 11.61 5.32 9.01
N ASP A 67 11.31 5.30 10.30
CA ASP A 67 11.90 6.21 11.29
C ASP A 67 11.73 7.71 10.92
N LEU A 68 10.54 8.06 10.41
CA LEU A 68 10.25 9.41 9.90
C LEU A 68 10.21 10.47 11.02
N MET A 69 10.18 10.02 12.27
CA MET A 69 10.28 10.87 13.46
C MET A 69 11.61 11.61 13.50
N HIS A 70 12.70 10.88 13.20
CA HIS A 70 14.07 11.37 13.22
C HIS A 70 14.54 11.84 11.84
N ASP A 71 14.20 11.12 10.77
CA ASP A 71 14.57 11.50 9.40
C ASP A 71 13.38 11.46 8.44
N ILE A 72 12.62 12.55 8.41
CA ILE A 72 11.46 12.68 7.52
C ILE A 72 11.85 12.60 6.04
N ARG A 73 13.09 12.95 5.68
CA ARG A 73 13.59 12.92 4.29
C ARG A 73 13.65 11.50 3.74
N LYS A 74 13.58 10.48 4.59
CA LYS A 74 13.49 9.09 4.14
C LYS A 74 12.24 8.84 3.31
N SER A 75 11.15 9.61 3.50
CA SER A 75 9.96 9.52 2.66
C SER A 75 10.18 9.97 1.20
N GLU A 76 11.29 10.66 0.93
CA GLU A 76 11.69 11.14 -0.39
C GLU A 76 12.60 10.17 -1.14
N THR A 77 13.15 9.18 -0.43
CA THR A 77 14.16 8.25 -0.95
C THR A 77 13.72 6.79 -0.85
N HIS A 78 12.72 6.50 -0.02
CA HIS A 78 12.22 5.16 0.24
C HIS A 78 10.68 5.12 0.17
N CYS A 79 10.14 3.94 -0.12
CA CYS A 79 8.73 3.60 0.02
C CYS A 79 8.54 2.50 1.08
N PHE A 80 7.29 2.33 1.51
CA PHE A 80 6.86 1.24 2.36
C PHE A 80 6.06 0.22 1.55
N ALA A 81 6.62 -0.97 1.31
CA ALA A 81 5.99 -2.00 0.50
C ALA A 81 5.46 -3.13 1.38
N VAL A 82 4.27 -3.62 1.06
CA VAL A 82 3.53 -4.64 1.82
C VAL A 82 3.05 -5.74 0.88
N THR A 83 3.33 -6.99 1.23
CA THR A 83 2.78 -8.18 0.56
C THR A 83 1.67 -8.79 1.40
N LEU A 84 0.57 -9.13 0.74
CA LEU A 84 -0.70 -9.47 1.37
C LEU A 84 -1.26 -10.76 0.77
N ARG A 85 -2.00 -11.54 1.57
CA ARG A 85 -2.86 -12.61 1.08
C ARG A 85 -4.30 -12.31 1.40
N LYS A 86 -5.19 -12.50 0.42
CA LYS A 86 -6.62 -12.36 0.67
C LYS A 86 -7.10 -13.50 1.57
N ASN A 87 -7.84 -13.14 2.61
CA ASN A 87 -8.50 -14.11 3.47
C ASN A 87 -9.71 -14.70 2.74
N ALA A 88 -9.85 -16.02 2.76
CA ALA A 88 -10.99 -16.70 2.11
C ALA A 88 -12.32 -16.37 2.79
N VAL A 89 -12.29 -16.13 4.10
CA VAL A 89 -13.44 -15.75 4.92
C VAL A 89 -13.08 -14.48 5.66
N TRP A 90 -13.79 -13.40 5.39
CA TRP A 90 -13.67 -12.12 6.08
C TRP A 90 -15.05 -11.48 6.19
N THR A 91 -15.28 -10.76 7.29
CA THR A 91 -16.57 -10.12 7.60
C THR A 91 -16.49 -8.60 7.62
N ASN A 92 -15.28 -8.04 7.58
CA ASN A 92 -15.04 -6.61 7.49
C ASN A 92 -13.82 -6.31 6.60
N PRO A 93 -13.76 -5.16 5.92
CA PRO A 93 -12.67 -4.90 4.97
C PRO A 93 -11.30 -4.75 5.64
N ARG A 94 -11.23 -4.47 6.95
CA ARG A 94 -9.95 -4.43 7.71
C ARG A 94 -9.30 -5.80 7.89
N ALA A 95 -10.10 -6.86 7.84
CA ALA A 95 -9.65 -8.26 7.91
C ALA A 95 -9.69 -8.94 6.53
N MET A 96 -9.81 -8.18 5.43
CA MET A 96 -9.86 -8.73 4.07
C MET A 96 -8.53 -9.38 3.66
N TYR A 97 -7.41 -8.81 4.11
CA TYR A 97 -6.07 -9.27 3.78
C TYR A 97 -5.27 -9.55 5.04
N SER A 98 -4.49 -10.63 5.04
CA SER A 98 -3.46 -10.90 6.05
C SER A 98 -2.07 -10.49 5.55
N LEU A 99 -1.23 -10.04 6.48
CA LEU A 99 0.16 -9.70 6.19
C LEU A 99 0.96 -10.96 5.84
N VAL A 100 1.64 -10.95 4.69
CA VAL A 100 2.71 -11.91 4.38
C VAL A 100 4.04 -11.34 4.89
N ASP A 101 4.45 -10.18 4.37
CA ASP A 101 5.60 -9.41 4.87
C ASP A 101 5.48 -7.93 4.50
N ALA A 102 6.39 -7.11 5.02
CA ALA A 102 6.53 -5.70 4.68
C ALA A 102 8.00 -5.26 4.78
N ALA A 103 8.40 -4.32 3.92
CA ALA A 103 9.76 -3.81 3.87
C ALA A 103 9.80 -2.33 3.51
N VAL A 104 10.83 -1.64 3.99
CA VAL A 104 11.18 -0.29 3.53
C VAL A 104 12.19 -0.44 2.41
N LEU A 105 11.82 0.03 1.21
CA LEU A 105 12.61 -0.16 0.00
C LEU A 105 13.01 1.19 -0.59
N PRO A 106 14.22 1.33 -1.16
CA PRO A 106 14.60 2.56 -1.84
C PRO A 106 13.75 2.77 -3.10
N LEU A 107 13.30 4.00 -3.33
CA LEU A 107 12.52 4.38 -4.52
C LEU A 107 13.27 4.11 -5.82
N ALA A 108 14.61 4.06 -5.79
CA ALA A 108 15.45 3.70 -6.93
C ALA A 108 15.21 2.27 -7.46
N LEU A 109 14.61 1.37 -6.66
CA LEU A 109 14.14 0.08 -7.17
C LEU A 109 12.92 0.25 -8.08
N LEU A 110 12.06 1.22 -7.78
CA LEU A 110 10.84 1.48 -8.54
C LEU A 110 11.14 2.15 -9.88
N SER A 111 12.05 3.12 -9.91
CA SER A 111 12.39 3.81 -11.17
C SER A 111 12.77 2.81 -12.25
N LYS A 112 13.63 1.83 -11.94
CA LYS A 112 14.07 0.80 -12.89
C LYS A 112 12.93 -0.08 -13.43
N HIS A 113 11.91 -0.37 -12.62
CA HIS A 113 10.82 -1.28 -12.99
C HIS A 113 9.63 -0.58 -13.64
N TYR A 114 9.43 0.70 -13.31
CA TYR A 114 8.26 1.47 -13.75
C TYR A 114 8.60 2.58 -14.76
N GLU A 115 9.86 2.72 -15.16
CA GLU A 115 10.34 3.65 -16.20
C GLU A 115 9.57 3.57 -17.54
N ASN A 116 9.01 2.39 -17.87
CA ASN A 116 8.29 2.13 -19.13
C ASN A 116 6.79 1.88 -18.95
N VAL A 117 6.21 2.21 -17.79
CA VAL A 117 4.77 1.99 -17.56
C VAL A 117 3.99 3.20 -18.09
N ALA A 118 3.20 2.97 -19.13
CA ALA A 118 2.35 3.98 -19.75
C ALA A 118 1.07 4.21 -18.94
N ASN A 119 0.52 5.42 -19.00
CA ASN A 119 -0.81 5.69 -18.46
C ASN A 119 -1.86 4.85 -19.23
N ALA A 120 -2.83 4.30 -18.50
CA ALA A 120 -3.97 3.60 -19.07
C ALA A 120 -4.72 4.42 -20.14
N TYR A 121 -4.65 5.75 -20.04
CA TYR A 121 -5.37 6.71 -20.88
C TYR A 121 -4.49 7.52 -21.85
N ASP A 122 -3.17 7.58 -21.64
CA ASP A 122 -2.22 8.29 -22.52
C ASP A 122 -0.98 7.38 -22.68
N GLU A 123 -0.68 6.95 -23.91
CA GLU A 123 0.41 5.99 -24.22
C GLU A 123 1.82 6.53 -23.91
N LYS A 124 1.92 7.71 -23.31
CA LYS A 124 3.18 8.29 -22.84
C LYS A 124 3.67 7.56 -21.58
N PRO A 125 4.99 7.29 -21.50
CA PRO A 125 5.61 6.85 -20.26
C PRO A 125 5.33 7.86 -19.17
N VAL A 126 4.80 7.41 -18.03
CA VAL A 126 4.60 8.26 -16.87
C VAL A 126 5.65 7.91 -15.83
N ASN A 127 6.35 8.94 -15.34
CA ASN A 127 7.17 8.76 -14.15
C ASN A 127 6.22 8.64 -12.94
N VAL A 128 5.92 7.39 -12.57
CA VAL A 128 5.01 7.06 -11.46
C VAL A 128 5.43 7.73 -10.15
N ILE A 129 6.75 7.87 -9.91
CA ILE A 129 7.25 8.53 -8.70
C ILE A 129 6.93 10.02 -8.73
N GLU A 130 7.13 10.67 -9.87
CA GLU A 130 6.82 12.10 -10.05
C GLU A 130 5.31 12.35 -9.83
N GLU A 131 4.46 11.58 -10.50
CA GLU A 131 3.01 11.77 -10.43
C GLU A 131 2.42 11.39 -9.06
N MET A 132 2.85 10.27 -8.48
CA MET A 132 2.22 9.74 -7.27
C MET A 132 2.81 10.30 -5.99
N LEU A 133 4.09 10.66 -5.99
CA LEU A 133 4.78 11.09 -4.78
C LEU A 133 5.17 12.56 -4.81
N VAL A 134 5.81 13.04 -5.89
CA VAL A 134 6.29 14.43 -5.96
C VAL A 134 5.12 15.41 -6.09
N ASN A 135 4.19 15.14 -7.00
CA ASN A 135 2.98 15.97 -7.18
C ASN A 135 2.07 15.91 -5.96
N ASP A 136 1.80 14.72 -5.39
CA ASP A 136 1.01 14.61 -4.16
C ASP A 136 1.66 15.35 -2.99
N ARG A 137 2.98 15.21 -2.80
CA ARG A 137 3.72 15.95 -1.77
C ARG A 137 3.52 17.45 -1.94
N LYS A 138 3.80 17.98 -3.14
CA LYS A 138 3.67 19.41 -3.44
C LYS A 138 2.25 19.92 -3.15
N ARG A 139 1.25 19.16 -3.56
CA ARG A 139 -0.16 19.45 -3.31
C ARG A 139 -0.44 19.50 -1.80
N ARG A 140 -0.14 18.43 -1.06
CA ARG A 140 -0.42 18.32 0.39
C ARG A 140 0.34 19.34 1.23
N THR A 141 1.59 19.65 0.88
CA THR A 141 2.36 20.68 1.60
C THR A 141 1.75 22.07 1.41
N THR A 142 1.14 22.34 0.26
CA THR A 142 0.56 23.64 -0.08
C THR A 142 -0.87 23.79 0.42
N GLU A 143 -1.69 22.74 0.28
CA GLU A 143 -3.14 22.77 0.54
C GLU A 143 -3.49 22.27 1.95
N ASP A 144 -2.83 21.19 2.40
CA ASP A 144 -3.23 20.46 3.61
C ASP A 144 -2.31 20.76 4.81
N GLY A 145 -1.24 21.54 4.61
CA GLY A 145 -0.23 21.83 5.64
C GLY A 145 0.61 20.61 6.05
N ALA A 146 0.66 19.58 5.20
CA ALA A 146 1.45 18.38 5.43
C ALA A 146 2.96 18.71 5.45
N LEU A 147 3.72 17.92 6.21
CA LEU A 147 5.19 17.93 6.21
C LEU A 147 5.78 17.28 4.95
N GLY A 148 5.01 16.40 4.32
CA GLY A 148 5.38 15.70 3.10
C GLY A 148 4.42 14.55 2.79
N SER A 149 4.84 13.64 1.92
CA SER A 149 4.12 12.40 1.62
C SER A 149 5.08 11.22 1.67
N VAL A 150 4.54 10.04 1.98
CA VAL A 150 5.22 8.75 1.89
C VAL A 150 4.45 7.84 0.94
N LEU A 151 5.16 7.12 0.08
CA LEU A 151 4.55 6.16 -0.84
C LEU A 151 4.42 4.80 -0.16
N VAL A 152 3.19 4.31 -0.04
CA VAL A 152 2.89 2.92 0.30
C VAL A 152 2.57 2.14 -0.96
N MET A 153 3.05 0.90 -1.01
CA MET A 153 2.77 -0.04 -2.09
C MET A 153 2.22 -1.33 -1.51
N SER A 154 1.12 -1.80 -2.07
CA SER A 154 0.46 -3.02 -1.61
C SER A 154 0.33 -4.02 -2.75
N PHE A 155 0.73 -5.26 -2.48
CA PHE A 155 0.73 -6.35 -3.44
C PHE A 155 -0.05 -7.54 -2.91
N GLU A 156 -0.95 -8.08 -3.72
CA GLU A 156 -1.55 -9.37 -3.43
C GLU A 156 -0.68 -10.52 -3.95
N LEU A 157 -0.46 -11.51 -3.09
CA LEU A 157 0.11 -12.80 -3.43
C LEU A 157 -0.99 -13.87 -3.49
N ALA A 158 -0.87 -14.78 -4.44
CA ALA A 158 -1.72 -15.97 -4.48
C ALA A 158 -1.44 -16.91 -3.28
N PRO A 159 -2.36 -17.81 -2.90
CA PRO A 159 -2.19 -18.68 -1.72
C PRO A 159 -0.88 -19.47 -1.70
N ASP A 160 -0.47 -20.01 -2.85
CA ASP A 160 0.72 -20.86 -3.01
C ASP A 160 1.97 -20.08 -3.44
N GLU A 161 1.83 -18.76 -3.59
CA GLU A 161 2.91 -17.90 -4.03
C GLU A 161 3.74 -17.43 -2.82
N ASN A 162 5.04 -17.71 -2.88
CA ASN A 162 6.02 -17.30 -1.90
C ASN A 162 7.07 -16.43 -2.59
N MET A 163 7.06 -15.15 -2.25
CA MET A 163 8.02 -14.17 -2.76
C MET A 163 8.36 -13.16 -1.68
N THR A 164 9.59 -12.67 -1.72
CA THR A 164 10.01 -11.52 -0.91
C THR A 164 9.28 -10.24 -1.36
N VAL A 165 9.31 -9.19 -0.53
CA VAL A 165 8.68 -7.91 -0.87
C VAL A 165 9.37 -7.28 -2.08
N GLU A 166 10.69 -7.38 -2.17
CA GLU A 166 11.51 -6.94 -3.30
C GLU A 166 11.15 -7.68 -4.59
N GLU A 167 10.97 -9.00 -4.53
CA GLU A 167 10.51 -9.77 -5.67
C GLU A 167 9.10 -9.40 -6.10
N ALA A 168 8.21 -9.12 -5.15
CA ALA A 168 6.86 -8.66 -5.46
C ALA A 168 6.90 -7.33 -6.23
N VAL A 169 7.72 -6.37 -5.78
CA VAL A 169 7.94 -5.09 -6.48
C VAL A 169 8.47 -5.32 -7.90
N ALA A 170 9.40 -6.25 -8.08
CA ALA A 170 10.00 -6.51 -9.39
C ALA A 170 9.06 -7.27 -10.36
N LYS A 171 8.23 -8.19 -9.84
CA LYS A 171 7.47 -9.15 -10.67
C LYS A 171 6.00 -8.78 -10.83
N LYS A 172 5.36 -8.17 -9.83
CA LYS A 172 3.90 -7.92 -9.84
C LYS A 172 3.52 -6.71 -10.69
N SER A 173 2.53 -6.91 -11.56
CA SER A 173 1.98 -5.88 -12.44
C SER A 173 0.75 -5.16 -11.88
N VAL A 174 0.28 -5.57 -10.69
CA VAL A 174 -0.96 -5.05 -10.07
C VAL A 174 -0.71 -4.49 -8.66
N PRO A 175 0.26 -3.57 -8.46
CA PRO A 175 0.34 -2.84 -7.20
C PRO A 175 -0.82 -1.85 -7.07
N VAL A 176 -1.26 -1.63 -5.84
CA VAL A 176 -1.95 -0.38 -5.49
C VAL A 176 -0.93 0.56 -4.85
N TRP A 177 -0.88 1.79 -5.36
CA TRP A 177 -0.01 2.86 -4.90
C TRP A 177 -0.82 3.82 -4.02
N GLN A 178 -0.36 4.07 -2.80
CA GLN A 178 -1.05 4.96 -1.86
C GLN A 178 -0.08 6.01 -1.32
N PRO A 179 -0.09 7.24 -1.84
CA PRO A 179 0.61 8.33 -1.19
C PRO A 179 -0.15 8.75 0.08
N LEU A 180 0.53 8.66 1.22
CA LEU A 180 0.00 9.05 2.53
C LEU A 180 0.64 10.37 2.97
N GLY A 181 -0.20 11.31 3.41
CA GLY A 181 0.26 12.59 3.93
C GLY A 181 0.93 12.43 5.30
N LEU A 182 2.08 13.07 5.47
CA LEU A 182 2.81 13.13 6.73
C LEU A 182 2.42 14.42 7.45
N PHE A 183 1.73 14.32 8.58
CA PHE A 183 1.18 15.49 9.29
C PHE A 183 1.86 15.69 10.65
N LYS A 184 1.87 16.94 11.14
CA LYS A 184 2.46 17.30 12.44
C LYS A 184 1.74 16.62 13.61
N GLU A 185 0.45 16.39 13.47
CA GLU A 185 -0.42 15.74 14.45
C GLU A 185 0.03 14.29 14.68
N HIS A 186 0.30 13.55 13.61
CA HIS A 186 0.85 12.19 13.69
C HIS A 186 2.22 12.18 14.37
N LYS A 187 3.10 13.12 13.98
CA LYS A 187 4.41 13.28 14.64
C LYS A 187 4.26 13.54 16.14
N LYS A 188 3.42 14.52 16.53
CA LYS A 188 3.20 14.86 17.94
C LYS A 188 2.65 13.69 18.74
N PHE A 189 1.67 12.97 18.18
CA PHE A 189 1.08 11.80 18.85
C PHE A 189 2.13 10.69 19.04
N LEU A 190 2.89 10.36 17.99
CA LEU A 190 3.90 9.31 18.04
C LEU A 190 5.09 9.67 18.94
N SER A 191 5.49 10.95 18.99
CA SER A 191 6.53 11.45 19.92
C SER A 191 6.15 11.31 21.40
N ALA A 192 4.85 11.21 21.73
CA ALA A 192 4.40 11.04 23.10
C ALA A 192 4.41 9.56 23.55
N LEU A 193 4.60 8.63 22.61
CA LEU A 193 4.73 7.21 22.94
C LEU A 193 6.14 6.93 23.48
N PRO A 194 6.32 5.94 24.37
CA PRO A 194 7.64 5.51 24.80
C PRO A 194 8.49 5.08 23.60
N ASP A 195 9.81 5.22 23.71
CA ASP A 195 10.74 4.66 22.73
C ASP A 195 10.54 3.14 22.64
N MET A 196 10.06 2.70 21.49
CA MET A 196 9.81 1.29 21.20
C MET A 196 10.89 0.78 20.25
N ALA A 197 11.39 -0.43 20.51
CA ALA A 197 12.44 -1.04 19.70
C ALA A 197 11.97 -1.24 18.26
N HIS A 198 12.66 -0.65 17.27
CA HIS A 198 12.26 -0.55 15.85
C HIS A 198 11.55 -1.78 15.28
N SER A 199 11.91 -3.00 15.66
CA SER A 199 11.24 -4.25 15.25
C SER A 199 9.74 -4.38 15.56
N PHE A 200 9.15 -3.55 16.43
CA PHE A 200 7.78 -3.73 16.93
C PHE A 200 6.67 -3.43 15.90
N TRP A 201 6.97 -2.64 14.87
CA TRP A 201 5.95 -2.19 13.91
C TRP A 201 5.37 -3.35 13.08
N LYS A 202 6.17 -4.39 12.78
CA LYS A 202 5.72 -5.57 11.99
C LYS A 202 4.64 -6.37 12.74
N PRO A 203 4.85 -6.78 14.01
CA PRO A 203 3.79 -7.38 14.82
C PRO A 203 2.52 -6.52 14.94
N CYS A 204 2.66 -5.20 15.15
CA CYS A 204 1.52 -4.28 15.21
C CYS A 204 0.74 -4.24 13.90
N LEU A 205 1.44 -4.16 12.78
CA LEU A 205 0.84 -4.20 11.44
C LEU A 205 0.09 -5.52 11.24
N LYS A 206 0.72 -6.66 11.55
CA LYS A 206 0.08 -7.98 11.44
C LYS A 206 -1.23 -8.05 12.22
N ASN A 207 -1.25 -7.57 13.46
CA ASN A 207 -2.46 -7.58 14.27
C ASN A 207 -3.55 -6.67 13.70
N ALA A 208 -3.17 -5.48 13.20
CA ALA A 208 -4.11 -4.56 12.58
C ALA A 208 -4.75 -5.13 11.31
N LEU A 209 -3.97 -5.82 10.47
CA LEU A 209 -4.46 -6.44 9.24
C LEU A 209 -5.32 -7.70 9.50
N ASN A 210 -5.22 -8.28 10.69
CA ASN A 210 -6.13 -9.34 11.13
C ASN A 210 -7.42 -8.78 11.77
N GLY A 211 -7.77 -7.52 11.51
CA GLY A 211 -8.96 -6.85 12.05
C GLY A 211 -8.79 -6.27 13.46
N GLY A 212 -7.55 -6.18 13.95
CA GLY A 212 -7.23 -5.61 15.25
C GLY A 212 -6.90 -4.11 15.19
N ALA A 213 -6.51 -3.58 16.35
CA ALA A 213 -5.81 -2.32 16.50
C ALA A 213 -4.31 -2.47 16.23
N TYR A 214 -3.68 -1.38 15.80
CA TYR A 214 -2.24 -1.30 15.63
C TYR A 214 -1.54 -1.41 16.99
N SER A 215 -1.19 -2.63 17.38
CA SER A 215 -0.77 -2.94 18.74
C SER A 215 0.00 -4.27 18.81
N MET A 216 0.90 -4.39 19.78
CA MET A 216 1.76 -5.58 19.94
C MET A 216 0.97 -6.85 20.31
N LYS A 217 -0.17 -6.69 20.98
CA LYS A 217 -1.10 -7.77 21.31
C LYS A 217 -2.38 -7.55 20.52
N PHE A 218 -2.96 -8.61 19.97
CA PHE A 218 -4.22 -8.49 19.25
C PHE A 218 -5.30 -7.89 20.16
N GLN A 219 -5.86 -6.76 19.72
CA GLN A 219 -7.01 -6.10 20.32
C GLN A 219 -8.00 -5.89 19.19
N PRO A 220 -9.21 -6.49 19.21
CA PRO A 220 -10.19 -6.31 18.15
C PRO A 220 -10.44 -4.82 17.90
N TRP A 221 -10.44 -4.41 16.63
CA TRP A 221 -10.85 -3.03 16.31
C TRP A 221 -12.29 -2.83 16.76
N PRO A 222 -12.62 -1.74 17.48
CA PRO A 222 -13.98 -1.51 17.91
C PRO A 222 -14.89 -1.53 16.69
N ALA A 223 -15.95 -2.35 16.74
CA ALA A 223 -17.00 -2.30 15.74
C ALA A 223 -17.47 -0.85 15.70
N THR A 224 -17.36 -0.19 14.55
CA THR A 224 -17.98 1.11 14.33
C THR A 224 -19.43 0.97 14.80
N ARG A 225 -19.81 1.70 15.86
CA ARG A 225 -21.21 1.76 16.28
C ARG A 225 -21.97 2.31 15.07
N SER A 226 -22.73 1.43 14.41
CA SER A 226 -23.66 1.74 13.34
C SER A 226 -24.72 2.71 13.83
#